data_AF-A0A917PIN0-F1
#
_entry.id   AF-A0A917PIN0-F1
#
_cell.length_a   1.000
_cell.length_b   1.000
_cell.length_c   1.000
_cell.angle_alpha   90.00
_cell.angle_beta   90.00
_cell.angle_gamma   90.00
#
_symmetry.space_group_name_H-M   'P 1'
#
loop_
_entity.id
_entity.type
_entity.pdbx_description
1 polymer ?
#
loop_
_entity_poly.entity_id
_entity_poly.type
_entity_poly.pdbx_seq_one_letter_code
_entity_poly.pdbx_strand_id
1 'polypeptide(L)'
;MDVATAMVTIEPWNPWPLAFPTIVVIASVMASVVGSRCRSRPVREAGYAGFVVGTLAVVWMTWSLSGLWDSSARETALASAGYESPTFSGGTDVMAGELTPLAWQAVRDGERVHGVLRPLGGDGWELREAGD
;
A
#
# COMPACT_ATOMS: atom_id res chain seq x y z
N MET A 1 3.17 33.90 10.63
CA MET A 1 2.02 32.97 10.61
C MET A 1 2.56 31.63 11.01
N ASP A 2 2.11 31.10 12.14
CA ASP A 2 2.60 29.82 12.66
C ASP A 2 2.10 28.73 11.72
N VAL A 3 3.03 28.17 10.95
CA VAL A 3 2.79 26.99 10.12
C VAL A 3 2.50 25.86 11.09
N ALA A 4 1.22 25.51 11.28
CA ALA A 4 0.87 24.39 12.13
C ALA A 4 1.54 23.14 11.57
N THR A 5 2.49 22.63 12.35
CA THR A 5 3.34 21.51 11.96
C THR A 5 3.02 20.38 12.92
N ALA A 6 2.33 19.36 12.43
CA ALA A 6 1.99 18.16 13.21
C ALA A 6 2.77 16.96 12.68
N MET A 7 3.30 16.14 13.57
CA MET A 7 3.95 14.88 13.19
C MET A 7 2.95 13.74 13.34
N VAL A 8 2.74 12.97 12.27
CA VAL A 8 1.91 11.76 12.29
C VAL A 8 2.73 10.55 11.88
N THR A 9 2.39 9.41 12.48
CA THR A 9 2.95 8.10 12.11
C THR A 9 1.93 7.39 11.23
N ILE A 10 2.37 6.90 10.08
CA ILE A 10 1.54 6.12 9.17
C ILE A 10 2.00 4.67 9.26
N GLU A 11 1.11 3.81 9.74
CA GLU A 11 1.40 2.38 9.95
C GLU A 11 1.84 1.72 8.62
N PRO A 12 2.93 0.95 8.60
CA PRO A 12 3.39 0.27 7.40
C PRO A 12 2.37 -0.77 6.91
N TRP A 13 2.41 -1.04 5.60
CA TRP A 13 1.56 -2.05 4.97
C TRP A 13 1.71 -3.42 5.65
N ASN A 14 0.59 -3.99 6.10
CA ASN A 14 0.54 -5.34 6.64
C ASN A 14 0.42 -6.38 5.50
N PRO A 15 1.44 -7.23 5.26
CA PRO A 15 1.42 -8.21 4.16
C PRO A 15 0.55 -9.43 4.45
N TRP A 16 -0.12 -9.52 5.61
CA TRP A 16 -0.95 -10.68 5.99
C TRP A 16 -1.93 -11.17 4.91
N PRO A 17 -2.62 -10.31 4.13
CA PRO A 17 -3.49 -10.75 3.04
C PRO A 17 -2.79 -11.59 1.97
N LEU A 18 -1.45 -11.50 1.85
CA LEU A 18 -0.65 -12.27 0.92
C LEU A 18 -0.35 -13.70 1.41
N ALA A 19 -0.67 -14.03 2.66
CA ALA A 19 -0.45 -15.37 3.21
C ALA A 19 -1.20 -16.43 2.40
N PHE A 20 -2.49 -16.22 2.11
CA PHE A 20 -3.32 -17.15 1.36
C PHE A 20 -2.80 -17.42 -0.06
N PRO A 21 -2.57 -16.41 -0.93
CA PRO A 21 -2.07 -16.66 -2.28
C PRO A 21 -0.66 -17.26 -2.26
N THR A 22 0.18 -16.95 -1.26
CA THR A 22 1.48 -17.60 -1.07
C THR A 22 1.34 -19.11 -0.81
N ILE A 23 0.40 -19.50 0.06
CA ILE A 23 0.11 -20.92 0.33
C ILE A 23 -0.35 -21.64 -0.95
N VAL A 24 -1.19 -21.00 -1.77
CA VAL A 24 -1.65 -21.56 -3.05
C VAL A 24 -0.49 -21.77 -4.02
N VAL A 25 0.45 -20.82 -4.10
CA VAL A 25 1.68 -20.96 -4.90
C VAL A 25 2.50 -22.15 -4.42
N ILE A 26 2.73 -22.28 -3.10
CA ILE A 26 3.47 -23.41 -2.51
C ILE A 26 2.79 -24.75 -2.85
N ALA A 27 1.47 -24.84 -2.68
CA ALA A 27 0.70 -26.04 -3.00
C ALA A 27 0.81 -26.41 -4.50
N SER A 28 0.83 -25.41 -5.38
CA SER A 28 0.97 -25.60 -6.82
C SER A 28 2.36 -26.13 -7.21
N VAL A 29 3.42 -25.62 -6.56
CA VAL A 29 4.79 -26.15 -6.70
C VAL A 29 4.84 -27.61 -6.24
N MET A 30 4.24 -27.93 -5.09
CA MET A 30 4.19 -29.30 -4.57
C MET A 30 3.44 -30.24 -5.51
N ALA A 31 2.31 -29.80 -6.08
CA ALA A 31 1.58 -30.57 -7.08
C ALA A 31 2.43 -30.85 -8.33
N SER A 32 3.20 -29.86 -8.80
CA SER A 32 4.12 -30.05 -9.93
C SER A 32 5.20 -31.10 -9.62
N VAL A 33 5.81 -31.02 -8.44
CA VAL A 33 6.83 -31.97 -7.97
C VAL A 33 6.26 -33.39 -7.85
N VAL A 34 5.11 -33.55 -7.20
CA VAL A 34 4.43 -34.84 -7.03
C VAL A 34 4.03 -35.42 -8.39
N GLY A 35 3.47 -34.59 -9.28
CA GLY A 35 3.13 -35.00 -10.65
C GLY A 35 4.34 -35.52 -11.42
N SER A 36 5.51 -34.89 -11.24
CA SER A 36 6.76 -35.36 -11.86
C SER A 36 7.21 -36.72 -11.31
N ARG A 37 7.16 -36.92 -9.98
CA ARG A 37 7.57 -38.17 -9.32
C ARG A 37 6.64 -39.33 -9.64
N CYS A 38 5.34 -39.08 -9.72
CA CYS A 38 4.34 -40.10 -10.02
C CYS A 38 4.14 -40.33 -11.55
N ARG A 39 4.93 -39.67 -12.42
CA ARG A 39 4.75 -39.66 -13.89
C ARG A 39 3.33 -39.27 -14.34
N SER A 40 2.60 -38.52 -13.50
CA SER A 40 1.26 -38.04 -13.83
C SER A 40 1.33 -36.70 -14.52
N ARG A 41 1.22 -36.73 -15.84
CA ARG A 41 1.16 -35.53 -16.69
C ARG A 41 0.08 -34.51 -16.27
N PRO A 42 -1.19 -34.90 -16.00
CA PRO A 42 -2.21 -33.92 -15.65
C PRO A 42 -1.93 -33.21 -14.32
N VAL A 43 -1.41 -33.93 -13.32
CA VAL A 43 -1.06 -33.35 -12.01
C VAL A 43 0.09 -32.35 -12.14
N ARG A 44 1.09 -32.66 -12.98
CA ARG A 44 2.21 -31.77 -13.26
C ARG A 44 1.76 -30.49 -13.98
N GLU A 45 0.94 -30.62 -15.01
CA GLU A 45 0.43 -29.48 -15.79
C GLU A 45 -0.49 -28.58 -14.95
N ALA A 46 -1.34 -29.18 -14.10
CA ALA A 46 -2.14 -28.43 -13.13
C ALA A 46 -1.27 -27.65 -12.14
N GLY A 47 -0.18 -28.25 -11.64
CA GLY A 47 0.78 -27.58 -10.77
C GLY A 47 1.46 -26.37 -11.44
N TYR A 48 1.84 -26.48 -12.71
CA TYR A 48 2.40 -25.35 -13.47
C TYR A 48 1.38 -24.24 -13.70
N ALA A 49 0.16 -24.59 -14.11
CA ALA A 49 -0.91 -23.60 -14.31
C ALA A 49 -1.23 -22.89 -12.99
N GLY A 50 -1.36 -23.63 -11.89
CA GLY A 50 -1.58 -23.07 -10.56
C GLY A 50 -0.44 -22.16 -10.09
N PHE A 51 0.81 -22.52 -10.37
CA PHE A 51 1.97 -21.69 -10.06
C PHE A 51 1.92 -20.36 -10.81
N VAL A 52 1.71 -20.38 -12.14
CA VAL A 52 1.68 -19.17 -12.96
C VAL A 52 0.54 -18.24 -12.50
N VAL A 53 -0.67 -18.78 -12.35
CA VAL A 53 -1.84 -18.01 -11.91
C VAL A 53 -1.65 -17.49 -10.48
N GLY A 54 -1.16 -18.32 -9.57
CA GLY A 54 -0.93 -17.94 -8.18
C GLY A 54 0.12 -16.84 -8.05
N THR A 55 1.23 -16.94 -8.78
CA THR A 55 2.30 -15.93 -8.73
C THR A 55 1.80 -14.60 -9.29
N LEU A 56 1.05 -14.62 -10.39
CA LEU A 56 0.44 -13.42 -10.95
C LEU A 56 -0.55 -12.79 -9.97
N ALA A 57 -1.36 -13.61 -9.28
CA ALA A 57 -2.27 -13.14 -8.25
C ALA A 57 -1.54 -12.51 -7.06
N VAL A 58 -0.44 -13.10 -6.58
CA VAL A 58 0.39 -12.51 -5.50
C VAL A 58 0.89 -11.13 -5.92
N VAL A 59 1.46 -11.00 -7.12
CA VAL A 59 1.98 -9.71 -7.62
C VAL A 59 0.86 -8.68 -7.72
N TRP A 60 -0.27 -9.06 -8.31
CA TRP A 60 -1.41 -8.17 -8.48
C TRP A 60 -1.99 -7.71 -7.13
N MET A 61 -2.20 -8.64 -6.20
CA MET A 61 -2.71 -8.34 -4.87
C MET A 61 -1.74 -7.47 -4.08
N THR A 62 -0.43 -7.72 -4.17
CA THR A 62 0.58 -6.88 -3.51
C THR A 62 0.47 -5.45 -3.99
N TRP A 63 0.37 -5.25 -5.30
CA TRP A 63 0.30 -3.90 -5.88
C TRP A 63 -1.02 -3.19 -5.54
N SER A 64 -2.16 -3.89 -5.68
CA SER A 64 -3.48 -3.28 -5.43
C SER A 64 -3.71 -3.01 -3.95
N LEU A 65 -3.36 -3.95 -3.08
CA LEU A 65 -3.61 -3.80 -1.65
C LEU A 65 -2.66 -2.82 -0.98
N SER A 66 -1.40 -2.75 -1.42
CA SER A 66 -0.47 -1.71 -0.93
C SER A 66 -0.96 -0.31 -1.26
N GLY A 67 -1.50 -0.08 -2.46
CA GLY A 67 -2.08 1.22 -2.85
C GLY A 67 -3.34 1.59 -2.06
N LEU A 68 -4.23 0.62 -1.82
CA LEU A 68 -5.44 0.84 -1.01
C LEU A 68 -5.09 1.14 0.46
N TRP A 69 -4.12 0.44 1.02
CA TRP A 69 -3.64 0.71 2.38
C TRP A 69 -3.00 2.07 2.51
N ASP A 70 -2.12 2.44 1.58
CA ASP A 70 -1.45 3.74 1.60
C ASP A 70 -2.48 4.88 1.63
N SER A 71 -3.58 4.75 0.89
CA SER A 71 -4.70 5.70 0.93
C SER A 71 -5.41 5.70 2.29
N SER A 72 -5.84 4.54 2.77
CA SER A 72 -6.59 4.40 4.03
C SER A 72 -5.77 4.81 5.27
N ALA A 73 -4.48 4.47 5.30
CA ALA A 73 -3.58 4.80 6.41
C ALA A 73 -3.34 6.31 6.49
N ARG A 74 -3.20 7.00 5.34
CA ARG A 74 -3.12 8.47 5.27
C ARG A 74 -4.41 9.14 5.73
N GLU A 75 -5.56 8.64 5.30
CA GLU A 75 -6.86 9.16 5.77
C GLU A 75 -6.99 9.04 7.29
N THR A 76 -6.63 7.89 7.85
CA THR A 76 -6.70 7.62 9.29
C THR A 76 -5.74 8.53 10.08
N ALA A 77 -4.54 8.77 9.55
CA ALA A 77 -3.56 9.66 10.18
C ALA A 77 -4.06 11.13 10.21
N LEU A 78 -4.63 11.63 9.11
CA LEU A 78 -5.20 12.99 9.07
C LEU A 78 -6.45 13.12 9.95
N ALA A 79 -7.31 12.10 9.97
CA ALA A 79 -8.46 12.06 10.87
C ALA A 79 -8.03 12.11 12.35
N SER A 80 -6.96 11.40 12.72
CA SER A 80 -6.41 11.44 14.09
C SER A 80 -5.84 12.81 14.48
N ALA A 81 -5.42 13.61 13.50
CA ALA A 81 -4.94 14.97 13.70
C ALA A 81 -6.08 16.02 13.69
N GLY A 82 -7.34 15.59 13.54
CA GLY A 82 -8.53 16.46 13.55
C GLY A 82 -8.95 16.99 12.18
N TYR A 83 -8.42 16.43 11.09
CA TYR A 83 -8.83 16.79 9.73
C TYR A 83 -9.92 15.84 9.21
N GLU A 84 -11.04 16.40 8.79
CA GLU A 84 -12.18 15.70 8.21
C GLU A 84 -12.09 15.60 6.69
N SER A 85 -12.56 14.49 6.13
CA SER A 85 -12.63 14.23 4.68
C SER A 85 -11.35 14.58 3.90
N PRO A 86 -10.17 14.07 4.31
CA PRO A 86 -8.93 14.35 3.62
C PRO A 86 -8.95 13.77 2.21
N THR A 87 -8.51 14.56 1.23
CA THR A 87 -8.30 14.10 -0.14
C THR A 87 -6.88 14.44 -0.57
N PHE A 88 -6.29 13.53 -1.35
CA PHE A 88 -4.88 13.59 -1.73
C PHE A 88 -4.78 13.81 -3.24
N SER A 89 -4.08 14.86 -3.66
CA SER A 89 -3.71 15.02 -5.07
C SER A 89 -2.37 14.33 -5.27
N GLY A 90 -2.39 13.14 -5.87
CA GLY A 90 -1.19 12.40 -6.22
C GLY A 90 -0.39 13.14 -7.29
N GLY A 91 0.80 13.66 -6.93
CA GLY A 91 1.83 13.97 -7.90
C GLY A 91 2.48 12.68 -8.37
N THR A 92 2.37 12.35 -9.65
CA THR A 92 3.00 11.19 -10.30
C THR A 92 4.52 11.35 -10.49
N ASP A 93 5.19 12.10 -9.62
CA ASP A 93 6.64 12.26 -9.71
C ASP A 93 7.29 11.24 -8.77
N VAL A 94 7.77 10.15 -9.35
CA VAL A 94 8.52 9.11 -8.65
C VAL A 94 10.00 9.38 -8.97
N MET A 95 10.58 10.37 -8.30
CA MET A 95 12.02 10.62 -8.39
C MET A 95 12.75 9.66 -7.44
N ALA A 96 13.42 8.68 -8.06
CA ALA A 96 14.53 7.87 -7.54
C ALA A 96 14.78 7.92 -6.02
N GLY A 97 13.97 7.21 -5.24
CA GLY A 97 14.32 6.79 -3.87
C GLY A 97 13.90 7.72 -2.73
N GLU A 98 13.27 8.86 -3.01
CA GLU A 98 12.74 9.77 -1.98
C GLU A 98 11.22 9.88 -2.16
N LEU A 99 10.46 9.64 -1.08
CA LEU A 99 9.00 9.80 -1.11
C LEU A 99 8.69 11.25 -1.46
N THR A 100 7.91 11.48 -2.53
CA THR A 100 7.61 12.85 -2.95
C THR A 100 6.61 13.51 -1.99
N PRO A 101 6.74 14.82 -1.74
CA PRO A 101 5.79 15.54 -0.91
C PRO A 101 4.39 15.43 -1.50
N LEU A 102 3.42 15.02 -0.68
CA LEU A 102 2.06 14.76 -1.12
C LEU A 102 1.15 15.93 -0.73
N ALA A 103 0.56 16.59 -1.72
CA ALA A 103 -0.42 17.64 -1.42
C ALA A 103 -1.75 17.01 -0.94
N TRP A 104 -2.32 17.60 0.10
CA TRP A 104 -3.59 17.19 0.68
C TRP A 104 -4.49 18.40 0.92
N GLN A 105 -5.79 18.14 0.91
CA GLN A 105 -6.82 19.10 1.29
C GLN A 105 -7.82 18.39 2.20
N ALA A 106 -8.23 19.05 3.27
CA ALA A 106 -9.18 18.50 4.24
C ALA A 106 -10.03 19.62 4.83
N VAL A 107 -10.98 19.28 5.70
CA VAL A 107 -11.78 20.25 6.46
C VAL A 107 -11.34 20.18 7.92
N ARG A 108 -11.07 21.33 8.55
CA ARG A 108 -10.77 21.43 9.98
C ARG A 108 -11.64 22.53 10.56
N ASP A 109 -12.40 22.22 11.60
CA ASP A 109 -13.30 23.18 12.26
C ASP A 109 -14.26 23.92 11.29
N GLY A 110 -14.67 23.24 10.20
CA GLY A 110 -15.56 23.78 9.17
C GLY A 110 -14.87 24.58 8.06
N GLU A 111 -13.56 24.80 8.15
CA GLU A 111 -12.77 25.49 7.12
C GLU A 111 -11.98 24.50 6.26
N ARG A 112 -11.88 24.78 4.96
CA ARG A 112 -11.09 23.96 4.05
C ARG A 112 -9.62 24.34 4.19
N VAL A 113 -8.83 23.43 4.73
CA VAL A 113 -7.38 23.57 4.91
C VAL A 113 -6.68 22.77 3.83
N HIS A 114 -5.56 23.30 3.33
CA HIS A 114 -4.71 22.62 2.36
C HIS A 114 -3.29 22.59 2.89
N GLY A 115 -2.52 21.59 2.47
CA GLY A 115 -1.18 21.40 2.98
C GLY A 115 -0.37 20.38 2.21
N VAL A 116 0.82 20.11 2.71
CA VAL A 116 1.76 19.16 2.16
C VAL A 116 2.16 18.17 3.24
N LEU A 117 2.11 16.89 2.90
CA LEU A 117 2.65 15.79 3.69
C LEU A 117 4.11 15.61 3.27
N ARG A 118 5.05 15.85 4.18
CA ARG A 118 6.49 15.63 3.94
C ARG A 118 6.98 14.39 4.67
N PRO A 119 7.67 13.47 3.99
CA PRO A 119 8.25 12.32 4.66
C PRO A 119 9.46 12.77 5.50
N LEU A 120 9.54 12.29 6.75
CA LEU A 120 10.66 12.54 7.67
C LEU A 120 11.66 11.36 7.67
N GLY A 121 11.36 10.29 6.93
CA GLY A 121 12.09 9.02 6.92
C GLY A 121 11.41 7.96 7.79
N GLY A 122 11.47 6.69 7.35
CA GLY A 122 10.73 5.60 7.99
C GLY A 122 9.22 5.79 7.87
N ASP A 123 8.51 5.59 8.98
CA ASP A 123 7.03 5.68 9.07
C ASP A 123 6.53 7.09 9.49
N GLY A 124 7.45 8.06 9.65
CA GLY A 124 7.16 9.40 10.14
C GLY A 124 6.86 10.41 9.03
N TRP A 125 5.80 11.20 9.23
CA TRP A 125 5.35 12.23 8.29
C TRP A 125 5.09 13.57 8.98
N GLU A 126 5.50 14.65 8.34
CA GLU A 126 5.24 16.03 8.74
C GLU A 126 4.03 16.56 7.95
N LEU A 127 2.96 16.91 8.66
CA LEU A 127 1.84 17.68 8.15
C LEU A 127 2.20 19.15 8.21
N ARG A 128 2.27 19.78 7.04
CA ARG A 128 2.49 21.23 6.93
C ARG A 128 1.27 21.87 6.28
N GLU A 129 0.52 22.65 7.04
CA GLU A 129 -0.54 23.50 6.48
C GLU A 129 0.11 24.58 5.59
N ALA A 130 -0.45 24.79 4.40
CA ALA A 130 -0.07 25.90 3.55
C ALA A 130 -0.81 27.14 4.05
N GLY A 131 -0.07 28.10 4.60
CA GLY A 131 -0.61 29.43 4.89
C GLY A 131 -0.69 30.22 3.59
N ASP A 132 -1.83 30.88 3.38
CA ASP A 132 -1.98 31.93 2.35
C ASP A 132 -0.92 33.03 2.47
#